data_AF-A0A7J3MFM4-F1
#
_entry.id   AF-A0A7J3MFM4-F1
#
_cell.length_a   1.000
_cell.length_b   1.000
_cell.length_c   1.000
_cell.angle_alpha   90.00
_cell.angle_beta   90.00
_cell.angle_gamma   90.00
#
_symmetry.space_group_name_H-M   'P 1'
#
loop_
_entity.id
_entity.type
_entity.pdbx_description
1 polymer ?
#
loop_
_entity_poly.entity_id
_entity_poly.type
_entity_poly.pdbx_seq_one_letter_code
_entity_poly.pdbx_strand_id
1 'polypeptide(L)'
;MEETEIIQYINNYIVSRAPEFLNTLNKICNKQYNKDCVTLFVNEPDKLRNILMRYNDENTTRFVIKNLFLKPLLKKLGKEEFLDELANYFINNVEKFKEKLKLLD
;
A
#
# COMPACT_ATOMS: atom_id res chain seq x y z
N MET A 1 16.01 -1.58 -4.03
CA MET A 1 16.13 -1.91 -2.56
C MET A 1 15.63 -3.33 -2.33
N GLU A 2 16.11 -4.08 -1.33
CA GLU A 2 15.60 -5.43 -1.11
C GLU A 2 14.11 -5.40 -0.67
N GLU A 3 13.28 -6.24 -1.30
CA GLU A 3 11.83 -6.33 -1.06
C GLU A 3 11.51 -6.49 0.44
N THR A 4 12.26 -7.36 1.12
CA THR A 4 12.13 -7.63 2.55
C THR A 4 12.29 -6.36 3.39
N GLU A 5 13.24 -5.49 3.03
CA GLU A 5 13.48 -4.23 3.75
C GLU A 5 12.36 -3.21 3.56
N ILE A 6 11.73 -3.21 2.37
CA ILE A 6 10.57 -2.36 2.08
C ILE A 6 9.38 -2.81 2.92
N ILE A 7 9.08 -4.11 2.87
CA ILE A 7 7.96 -4.70 3.61
C ILE A 7 8.12 -4.43 5.10
N GLN A 8 9.29 -4.71 5.67
CA GLN A 8 9.55 -4.46 7.09
C GLN A 8 9.40 -2.97 7.46
N TYR A 9 9.91 -2.07 6.62
CA TYR A 9 9.83 -0.64 6.90
C TYR A 9 8.39 -0.12 6.89
N ILE A 10 7.60 -0.47 5.88
CA ILE A 10 6.19 -0.08 5.80
C ILE A 10 5.42 -0.71 6.96
N ASN A 11 5.65 -1.99 7.25
CA ASN A 11 4.97 -2.68 8.33
C ASN A 11 5.23 -2.00 9.68
N ASN A 12 6.50 -1.72 10.02
CA ASN A 12 6.87 -1.01 11.24
C ASN A 12 6.24 0.38 11.32
N TYR A 13 6.19 1.11 10.20
CA TYR A 13 5.53 2.41 10.14
C TYR A 13 4.05 2.31 10.48
N ILE A 14 3.32 1.38 9.86
CA ILE A 14 1.88 1.25 10.10
C ILE A 14 1.61 0.76 11.52
N VAL A 15 2.35 -0.25 12.02
CA VAL A 15 2.22 -0.75 13.39
C VAL A 15 2.40 0.37 14.42
N SER A 16 3.35 1.29 14.20
CA SER A 16 3.59 2.41 15.12
C SER A 16 2.46 3.46 15.16
N ARG A 17 1.55 3.46 14.18
CA ARG A 17 0.50 4.48 14.02
C ARG A 17 -0.92 3.96 14.16
N ALA A 18 -1.16 2.74 13.69
CA ALA A 18 -2.48 2.13 13.62
C ALA A 18 -2.38 0.59 13.69
N PRO A 19 -1.90 0.02 14.82
CA PRO A 19 -1.65 -1.41 14.93
C PRO A 19 -2.93 -2.24 14.82
N GLU A 20 -4.04 -1.83 15.44
CA GLU A 20 -5.33 -2.53 15.37
C GLU A 20 -5.92 -2.50 13.97
N PHE A 21 -5.74 -1.38 13.25
CA PHE A 21 -6.16 -1.26 11.86
C PHE A 21 -5.40 -2.26 10.98
N LEU A 22 -4.07 -2.30 11.10
CA LEU A 22 -3.26 -3.24 10.33
C LEU A 22 -3.58 -4.69 10.65
N ASN A 23 -3.78 -5.02 11.92
CA ASN A 23 -4.18 -6.38 12.33
C ASN A 23 -5.53 -6.78 11.71
N THR A 24 -6.49 -5.86 11.69
CA THR A 24 -7.81 -6.11 11.08
C THR A 24 -7.69 -6.29 9.57
N LEU A 25 -6.95 -5.40 8.91
CA LEU A 25 -6.75 -5.45 7.47
C LEU A 25 -5.99 -6.74 7.07
N ASN A 26 -4.96 -7.13 7.81
CA ASN A 26 -4.19 -8.34 7.57
C ASN A 26 -5.04 -9.61 7.70
N LYS A 27 -6.01 -9.66 8.63
CA LYS A 27 -6.97 -10.77 8.68
C LYS A 27 -7.79 -10.87 7.39
N ILE A 28 -8.17 -9.74 6.80
CA ILE A 28 -8.92 -9.71 5.53
C ILE A 28 -8.03 -10.14 4.36
N CYS A 29 -6.82 -9.57 4.25
CA CYS A 29 -5.84 -9.94 3.21
C CYS A 29 -5.47 -11.42 3.27
N ASN A 30 -5.20 -11.94 4.47
CA ASN A 30 -4.85 -13.33 4.68
C ASN A 30 -6.02 -14.27 4.32
N LYS A 31 -7.25 -13.94 4.74
CA LYS A 31 -8.44 -14.72 4.39
C LYS A 31 -8.68 -14.82 2.87
N GLN A 32 -8.33 -13.79 2.10
CA GLN A 32 -8.58 -13.78 0.65
C GLN A 32 -7.41 -14.30 -0.19
N TYR A 33 -6.17 -14.02 0.20
CA TYR A 33 -4.98 -14.30 -0.63
C TYR A 33 -3.83 -14.96 0.12
N ASN A 34 -4.02 -15.37 1.39
CA ASN A 34 -3.00 -16.00 2.23
C ASN A 34 -1.70 -15.18 2.36
N LYS A 35 -1.82 -13.85 2.31
CA LYS A 35 -0.72 -12.88 2.44
C LYS A 35 -1.15 -11.70 3.30
N ASP A 36 -0.23 -11.07 4.01
CA ASP A 36 -0.49 -9.80 4.69
C ASP A 36 -0.61 -8.65 3.69
N CYS A 37 -1.21 -7.54 4.12
CA CYS A 37 -1.53 -6.44 3.22
C CYS A 37 -0.31 -5.65 2.76
N VAL A 38 0.80 -5.66 3.52
CA VAL A 38 2.03 -4.98 3.10
C VAL A 38 2.70 -5.80 1.99
N THR A 39 2.74 -7.12 2.13
CA THR A 39 3.18 -8.02 1.06
C THR A 39 2.33 -7.86 -0.20
N LEU A 40 1.00 -7.81 -0.07
CA LEU A 40 0.13 -7.54 -1.22
C LEU A 40 0.37 -6.16 -1.82
N PHE A 41 0.62 -5.13 -1.02
CA PHE A 41 0.93 -3.79 -1.53
C PHE A 41 2.16 -3.78 -2.44
N VAL A 42 3.23 -4.45 -2.02
CA VAL A 42 4.50 -4.45 -2.76
C VAL A 42 4.41 -5.35 -4.00
N ASN A 43 3.85 -6.55 -3.85
CA ASN A 43 3.96 -7.59 -4.87
C ASN A 43 2.74 -7.68 -5.79
N GLU A 44 1.55 -7.39 -5.27
CA GLU A 44 0.27 -7.64 -5.95
C GLU A 44 -0.74 -6.51 -5.65
N PRO A 45 -0.40 -5.24 -5.98
CA PRO A 45 -1.18 -4.07 -5.56
C PRO A 45 -2.62 -4.08 -6.08
N ASP A 46 -2.90 -4.79 -7.18
CA ASP A 46 -4.26 -5.01 -7.69
C ASP A 46 -5.12 -5.81 -6.71
N LYS A 47 -4.56 -6.82 -6.05
CA LYS A 47 -5.27 -7.61 -5.04
C LYS A 47 -5.60 -6.77 -3.81
N LEU A 48 -4.64 -5.97 -3.35
CA LEU A 48 -4.88 -5.05 -2.23
C LEU A 48 -5.92 -3.99 -2.59
N ARG A 49 -5.82 -3.40 -3.79
CA ARG A 49 -6.81 -2.44 -4.29
C ARG A 49 -8.21 -3.03 -4.28
N ASN A 50 -8.36 -4.25 -4.79
CA ASN A 50 -9.65 -4.94 -4.83
C ASN A 50 -10.21 -5.19 -3.43
N ILE A 51 -9.38 -5.51 -2.45
CA ILE A 51 -9.79 -5.60 -1.04
C ILE A 51 -10.28 -4.24 -0.55
N LEU A 52 -9.47 -3.20 -0.67
CA LEU A 52 -9.79 -1.90 -0.08
C LEU A 52 -11.05 -1.29 -0.71
N MET A 53 -11.17 -1.34 -2.03
CA MET A 53 -12.35 -0.83 -2.76
C MET A 53 -13.62 -1.65 -2.51
N ARG A 54 -13.51 -2.89 -2.03
CA ARG A 54 -14.67 -3.71 -1.66
C ARG A 54 -15.25 -3.32 -0.30
N TYR A 55 -14.39 -2.94 0.64
CA TYR A 55 -14.78 -2.67 2.03
C TYR A 55 -14.87 -1.19 2.37
N ASN A 56 -14.41 -0.31 1.47
CA ASN A 56 -14.34 1.12 1.69
C ASN A 56 -14.76 1.87 0.43
N ASP A 57 -15.19 3.11 0.59
CA ASP A 57 -15.35 4.05 -0.51
C ASP A 57 -13.98 4.48 -1.08
N GLU A 58 -14.02 5.17 -2.22
CA GLU A 58 -12.81 5.64 -2.90
C GLU A 58 -11.96 6.56 -2.02
N ASN A 59 -12.58 7.50 -1.28
CA ASN A 59 -11.84 8.47 -0.47
C ASN A 59 -11.14 7.79 0.69
N THR A 60 -11.84 6.86 1.36
CA THR A 60 -11.24 6.05 2.43
C THR A 60 -10.11 5.17 1.89
N THR A 61 -10.29 4.52 0.74
CA THR A 61 -9.24 3.72 0.11
C THR A 61 -8.01 4.58 -0.24
N ARG A 62 -8.24 5.76 -0.82
CA ARG A 62 -7.19 6.73 -1.16
C ARG A 62 -6.46 7.17 0.09
N PHE A 63 -7.18 7.48 1.18
CA PHE A 63 -6.58 7.88 2.45
C PHE A 63 -5.68 6.79 3.03
N VAL A 64 -6.18 5.55 3.08
CA VAL A 64 -5.43 4.37 3.60
C VAL A 64 -4.16 4.17 2.80
N ILE A 65 -4.26 4.09 1.48
CA ILE A 65 -3.10 3.87 0.61
C ILE A 65 -2.10 5.01 0.67
N LYS A 66 -2.58 6.26 0.59
CA LYS A 66 -1.73 7.44 0.66
C LYS A 66 -0.95 7.50 1.98
N ASN A 67 -1.63 7.40 3.11
CA ASN A 67 -1.02 7.70 4.40
C ASN A 67 -0.33 6.51 5.07
N LEU A 68 -0.80 5.28 4.84
CA LEU A 68 -0.28 4.10 5.53
C LEU A 68 0.74 3.33 4.69
N PHE A 69 0.59 3.30 3.36
CA PHE A 69 1.45 2.49 2.49
C PHE A 69 2.43 3.35 1.66
N LEU A 70 1.92 4.33 0.91
CA LEU A 70 2.75 5.13 0.02
C LEU A 70 3.63 6.13 0.76
N LYS A 71 3.09 6.82 1.77
CA LYS A 71 3.86 7.81 2.53
C LYS A 71 5.15 7.23 3.13
N PRO A 72 5.15 6.09 3.86
CA PRO A 72 6.41 5.51 4.32
C PRO A 72 7.32 5.08 3.18
N LEU A 73 6.79 4.45 2.13
CA LEU A 73 7.59 4.01 0.98
C LEU A 73 8.32 5.18 0.32
N LEU A 74 7.58 6.22 -0.08
CA LEU A 74 8.12 7.39 -0.77
C LEU A 74 9.03 8.22 0.12
N LYS A 75 8.75 8.30 1.43
CA LYS A 75 9.68 8.92 2.37
C LYS A 75 11.01 8.17 2.43
N LYS A 76 10.99 6.83 2.40
CA LYS A 76 12.22 6.02 2.37
C LYS A 76 13.00 6.21 1.07
N LEU A 77 12.31 6.41 -0.06
CA LEU A 77 12.92 6.66 -1.37
C LEU A 77 13.35 8.12 -1.60
N GLY A 78 12.92 9.06 -0.75
CA GLY A 78 13.12 10.50 -0.98
C GLY A 78 12.30 11.02 -2.18
N LYS A 79 11.09 10.49 -2.36
CA LYS A 79 10.21 10.67 -3.54
C LYS A 79 8.78 11.11 -3.17
N GLU A 80 8.64 11.86 -2.08
CA GLU A 80 7.33 12.27 -1.52
C GLU A 80 6.50 13.13 -2.49
N GLU A 81 7.13 13.77 -3.48
CA GLU A 81 6.47 14.53 -4.54
C GLU A 81 5.50 13.69 -5.39
N PHE A 82 5.69 12.37 -5.46
CA PHE A 82 4.85 11.44 -6.23
C PHE A 82 3.65 10.91 -5.45
N LEU A 83 3.45 11.33 -4.20
CA LEU A 83 2.46 10.75 -3.29
C LEU A 83 1.03 10.82 -3.81
N ASP A 84 0.61 11.99 -4.30
CA ASP A 84 -0.74 12.20 -4.81
C ASP A 84 -0.96 11.52 -6.16
N GLU A 85 0.04 11.56 -7.04
CA GLU A 85 0.01 10.89 -8.35
C GLU A 85 -0.16 9.37 -8.18
N LEU A 86 0.68 8.75 -7.36
CA LEU A 86 0.64 7.30 -7.12
C LEU A 86 -0.62 6.87 -6.39
N ALA A 87 -1.11 7.66 -5.43
CA ALA A 87 -2.39 7.37 -4.79
C ALA A 87 -3.53 7.39 -5.83
N ASN A 88 -3.50 8.35 -6.76
CA ASN A 88 -4.49 8.42 -7.83
C ASN A 88 -4.40 7.23 -8.81
N TYR A 89 -3.19 6.82 -9.19
CA TYR A 89 -3.00 5.63 -10.02
C TYR A 89 -3.45 4.35 -9.30
N PHE A 90 -3.13 4.17 -8.03
CA PHE A 90 -3.58 3.01 -7.28
C PHE A 90 -5.11 2.85 -7.33
N ILE A 91 -5.84 3.96 -7.21
CA ILE A 91 -7.31 3.95 -7.29
C ILE A 91 -7.80 3.69 -8.72
N ASN A 92 -7.28 4.43 -9.70
CA ASN A 92 -7.92 4.53 -11.02
C ASN A 92 -7.28 3.65 -12.09
N ASN A 93 -6.00 3.30 -11.94
CA ASN A 93 -5.24 2.54 -12.93
C ASN A 93 -4.04 1.86 -12.27
N VAL A 94 -4.27 0.65 -11.74
CA VAL A 94 -3.25 -0.10 -11.01
C VAL A 94 -2.05 -0.52 -11.88
N GLU A 95 -2.23 -0.61 -13.20
CA GLU A 95 -1.12 -0.90 -14.11
C GLU A 95 -0.18 0.31 -14.22
N LYS A 96 -0.71 1.53 -14.39
CA LYS A 96 0.11 2.75 -14.30
C LYS A 96 0.77 2.92 -12.93
N PHE A 97 0.11 2.49 -11.86
CA PHE A 97 0.71 2.47 -10.52
C PHE A 97 1.96 1.58 -10.49
N LYS A 98 1.87 0.34 -10.99
CA LYS A 98 3.00 -0.59 -11.06
C LYS A 98 4.13 -0.06 -11.94
N GLU A 99 3.80 0.48 -13.11
CA GLU A 99 4.78 1.08 -14.04
C GLU A 99 5.52 2.23 -13.38
N LYS A 100 4.80 3.18 -12.79
CA LYS A 100 5.39 4.34 -12.14
C LYS A 100 6.26 3.93 -10.95
N LEU A 101 5.81 2.96 -10.15
CA LEU A 101 6.57 2.51 -8.99
C LEU A 101 7.91 1.86 -9.38
N LYS A 102 7.96 1.09 -10.46
CA LYS A 102 9.20 0.50 -11.00
C LYS A 102 10.22 1.54 -11.49
N LEU A 103 9.76 2.73 -11.87
CA LEU A 103 10.64 3.83 -12.28
C LEU A 103 11.24 4.59 -11.09
N LEU A 104 10.78 4.29 -9.86
CA LEU A 104 11.22 4.95 -8.63
C LEU A 104 12.15 4.10 -7.75
N ASP A 105 12.28 2.80 -8.05
CA ASP A 105 13.25 1.86 -7.44
C ASP A 105 14.55 1.82 -8.26
#